data_AF-A0A381ZHK9-F1
#
_entry.id   AF-A0A381ZHK9-F1
#
_cell.length_a   1.000
_cell.length_b   1.000
_cell.length_c   1.000
_cell.angle_alpha   90.00
_cell.angle_beta   90.00
_cell.angle_gamma   90.00
#
_symmetry.space_group_name_H-M   'P 1'
#
loop_
_entity.id
_entity.type
_entity.pdbx_description
1 polymer ?
#
loop_
_entity_poly.entity_id
_entity_poly.type
_entity_poly.pdbx_seq_one_letter_code
_entity_poly.pdbx_strand_id
1 'polypeptide(L)'
;MGWLSGQFIDIIEWLDDGQDTMVYRFERHNNEIKNGAKLVVRPGQAAVFVNEGGTGVADVFEPGTHELTTANLPILSTLMGWKHGFESPFKAEVYFFKTTKITDLKWGTRAPVTVECEGYGMFDLRANGSYVMQISDPQKFLKEKVGTDGNFEVDEISNDLREEILMNVSDRLGEME
;
A
#
# COMPACT_ATOMS: atom_id res chain seq x y z
N MET A 1 41.64 -17.95 17.44
CA MET A 1 41.88 -16.51 17.14
C MET A 1 40.59 -15.93 16.58
N GLY A 2 40.02 -14.95 17.29
CA GLY A 2 39.14 -13.88 16.77
C GLY A 2 37.84 -14.28 16.05
N TRP A 3 36.79 -14.61 16.81
CA TRP A 3 35.42 -14.67 16.31
C TRP A 3 34.86 -13.24 16.25
N LEU A 4 35.08 -12.57 15.12
CA LEU A 4 34.35 -11.35 14.79
C LEU A 4 33.08 -11.76 14.03
N SER A 5 32.16 -12.44 14.73
CA SER A 5 30.77 -12.49 14.26
C SER A 5 30.17 -11.12 14.53
N GLY A 6 30.41 -10.17 13.62
CA GLY A 6 29.59 -8.97 13.56
C GLY A 6 28.15 -9.44 13.45
N GLN A 7 27.34 -9.20 14.50
CA GLN A 7 25.89 -9.20 14.33
C GLN A 7 25.61 -8.10 13.32
N PHE A 8 25.54 -8.47 12.05
CA PHE A 8 25.03 -7.56 11.03
C PHE A 8 23.61 -7.20 11.48
N ILE A 9 23.43 -5.93 11.86
CA ILE A 9 22.12 -5.36 12.11
C ILE A 9 21.32 -5.61 10.83
N ASP A 10 20.18 -6.24 11.01
CA ASP A 10 19.30 -6.57 9.92
C ASP A 10 18.53 -5.31 9.52
N ILE A 11 18.71 -4.84 8.28
CA ILE A 11 18.07 -3.62 7.79
C ILE A 11 16.96 -4.04 6.82
N ILE A 12 15.74 -3.65 7.16
CA ILE A 12 14.56 -3.81 6.34
C ILE A 12 14.26 -2.45 5.72
N GLU A 13 14.44 -2.35 4.40
CA GLU A 13 14.18 -1.12 3.67
C GLU A 13 13.67 -1.43 2.27
N TRP A 14 12.90 -0.49 1.71
CA TRP A 14 12.52 -0.49 0.30
C TRP A 14 13.18 0.67 -0.41
N LEU A 15 14.12 0.33 -1.30
CA LEU A 15 14.72 1.26 -2.25
C LEU A 15 13.81 1.25 -3.48
N ASP A 16 12.82 2.14 -3.49
CA ASP A 16 11.85 2.32 -4.58
C ASP A 16 12.57 2.30 -5.94
N ASP A 17 12.31 1.27 -6.74
CA ASP A 17 13.00 0.95 -8.00
C ASP A 17 12.16 1.27 -9.25
N GLY A 18 10.91 1.71 -9.08
CA GLY A 18 10.00 2.06 -10.18
C GLY A 18 8.93 3.08 -9.81
N GLN A 19 8.47 3.87 -10.78
CA GLN A 19 7.37 4.81 -10.53
C GLN A 19 6.02 4.09 -10.33
N ASP A 20 5.89 2.89 -10.87
CA ASP A 20 4.62 2.18 -11.00
C ASP A 20 4.28 1.28 -9.81
N THR A 21 5.27 0.88 -9.01
CA THR A 21 5.02 0.07 -7.80
C THR A 21 4.46 0.94 -6.69
N MET A 22 3.27 0.57 -6.21
CA MET A 22 2.57 1.23 -5.11
C MET A 22 2.79 0.54 -3.77
N VAL A 23 2.86 -0.80 -3.80
CA VAL A 23 3.07 -1.63 -2.60
C VAL A 23 4.13 -2.68 -2.90
N TYR A 24 5.06 -2.84 -1.96
CA TYR A 24 6.13 -3.83 -2.04
C TYR A 24 6.22 -4.61 -0.73
N ARG A 25 6.09 -5.93 -0.78
CA ARG A 25 6.35 -6.83 0.35
C ARG A 25 7.83 -7.16 0.39
N PHE A 26 8.47 -6.82 1.51
CA PHE A 26 9.84 -7.19 1.75
C PHE A 26 9.99 -8.71 1.85
N GLU A 27 10.69 -9.31 0.89
CA GLU A 27 10.88 -10.75 0.85
C GLU A 27 12.06 -11.18 1.71
N ARG A 28 11.83 -12.22 2.52
CA ARG A 28 12.89 -12.87 3.28
C ARG A 28 12.70 -14.38 3.32
N HIS A 29 13.81 -15.10 3.40
CA HIS A 29 13.77 -16.54 3.67
C HIS A 29 12.99 -16.82 4.97
N ASN A 30 11.91 -17.58 4.86
CA ASN A 30 10.98 -17.96 5.94
C ASN A 30 10.28 -16.81 6.69
N ASN A 31 10.32 -15.57 6.17
CA ASN A 31 9.71 -14.39 6.82
C ASN A 31 10.15 -14.17 8.28
N GLU A 32 11.34 -14.66 8.66
CA GLU A 32 11.86 -14.52 10.03
C GLU A 32 12.58 -13.19 10.19
N ILE A 33 12.06 -12.28 11.02
CA ILE A 33 12.69 -11.01 11.37
C ILE A 33 13.49 -11.19 12.66
N LYS A 34 14.78 -10.80 12.60
CA LYS A 34 15.65 -10.84 13.76
C LYS A 34 15.21 -9.77 14.76
N ASN A 35 15.25 -10.11 16.04
CA ASN A 35 15.02 -9.13 17.08
C ASN A 35 16.15 -8.08 17.08
N GLY A 36 15.79 -6.79 17.14
CA GLY A 36 16.72 -5.68 16.94
C GLY A 36 16.98 -5.33 15.47
N ALA A 37 16.17 -5.85 14.54
CA ALA A 37 16.19 -5.39 13.15
C ALA A 37 15.81 -3.90 13.06
N LYS A 38 16.39 -3.18 12.12
CA LYS A 38 16.05 -1.79 11.83
C LYS A 38 15.15 -1.71 10.62
N LEU A 39 13.95 -1.18 10.81
CA LEU A 39 13.04 -0.80 9.74
C LEU A 39 13.33 0.65 9.33
N VAL A 40 13.74 0.85 8.08
CA VAL A 40 13.98 2.18 7.52
C VAL A 40 12.85 2.53 6.56
N VAL A 41 11.99 3.45 6.98
CA VAL A 41 10.89 4.00 6.17
C VAL A 41 11.32 5.34 5.62
N ARG A 42 11.34 5.50 4.30
CA ARG A 42 11.80 6.74 3.66
C ARG A 42 10.66 7.77 3.59
N PRO A 43 10.98 9.07 3.43
CA PRO A 43 9.96 10.07 3.13
C PRO A 43 9.15 9.69 1.89
N GLY A 44 7.83 9.85 1.94
CA GLY A 44 6.94 9.42 0.85
C GLY A 44 6.62 7.91 0.87
N GLN A 45 7.03 7.20 1.92
CA GLN A 45 6.64 5.83 2.18
C GLN A 45 5.95 5.68 3.54
N ALA A 46 5.22 4.60 3.70
CA ALA A 46 4.83 4.04 4.99
C ALA A 46 5.16 2.56 4.99
N ALA A 47 5.37 1.96 6.16
CA ALA A 47 5.52 0.51 6.28
C ALA A 47 4.42 -0.06 7.17
N VAL A 48 3.88 -1.22 6.81
CA VAL A 48 2.83 -1.92 7.52
C VAL A 48 3.34 -3.30 7.89
N PHE A 49 3.27 -3.61 9.17
CA PHE A 49 3.77 -4.85 9.73
C PHE A 49 2.64 -5.84 9.99
N VAL A 50 2.72 -7.03 9.40
CA VAL A 50 1.69 -8.09 9.49
C VAL A 50 2.28 -9.33 10.14
N ASN A 51 1.59 -9.89 11.14
CA ASN A 51 2.00 -11.12 11.79
C ASN A 51 1.52 -12.37 11.02
N GLU A 52 2.34 -13.42 10.96
CA GLU A 52 2.00 -14.67 10.29
C GLU A 52 0.77 -15.32 10.95
N GLY A 53 -0.30 -15.51 10.17
CA GLY A 53 -1.53 -16.19 10.60
C GLY A 53 -2.56 -15.31 11.32
N GLY A 54 -2.31 -14.01 11.49
CA GLY A 54 -3.26 -13.06 12.09
C GLY A 54 -3.97 -12.20 11.04
N THR A 55 -5.31 -12.18 11.03
CA THR A 55 -6.11 -11.14 10.37
C THR A 55 -6.22 -9.85 11.19
N GLY A 56 -5.49 -9.79 12.32
CA GLY A 56 -5.52 -8.71 13.29
C GLY A 56 -4.54 -7.60 12.95
N VAL A 57 -5.06 -6.36 13.02
CA VAL A 57 -4.42 -5.03 13.02
C VAL A 57 -2.93 -5.03 12.72
N ALA A 58 -2.55 -4.40 11.62
CA ALA A 58 -1.15 -4.22 11.27
C ALA A 58 -0.61 -2.91 11.88
N ASP A 59 0.61 -2.93 12.43
CA ASP A 59 1.25 -1.72 12.93
C ASP A 59 1.75 -0.88 11.73
N VAL A 60 1.39 0.40 11.70
CA VAL A 60 1.81 1.34 10.64
C VAL A 60 2.97 2.20 11.14
N PHE A 61 4.05 2.19 10.38
CA PHE A 61 5.26 2.97 10.62
C PHE A 61 5.36 4.13 9.63
N GLU A 62 5.45 5.34 10.18
CA GLU A 62 5.70 6.57 9.45
C GLU A 62 7.19 6.71 9.03
N PRO A 63 7.53 7.64 8.12
CA PRO A 63 8.92 7.91 7.73
C PRO A 63 9.86 8.07 8.92
N GLY A 64 10.97 7.32 8.92
CA GLY A 64 11.93 7.27 10.01
C GLY A 64 12.68 5.95 10.08
N THR A 65 13.54 5.81 11.09
CA THR A 65 14.20 4.55 11.42
C THR A 65 13.62 4.03 12.72
N HIS A 66 13.06 2.82 12.66
CA HIS A 66 12.41 2.15 13.78
C HIS A 66 13.17 0.88 14.14
N GLU A 67 13.33 0.61 15.42
CA GLU A 67 13.91 -0.64 15.90
C GLU A 67 12.80 -1.65 16.18
N LEU A 68 12.82 -2.76 15.45
CA LEU A 68 11.85 -3.84 15.58
C LEU A 68 12.30 -4.78 16.69
N THR A 69 11.66 -4.64 17.85
CA THR A 69 11.80 -5.57 18.97
C THR A 69 10.45 -6.16 19.32
N THR A 70 10.44 -7.41 19.77
CA THR A 70 9.22 -8.09 20.24
C THR A 70 8.49 -7.31 21.34
N ALA A 71 9.21 -6.50 22.12
CA ALA A 71 8.66 -5.68 23.19
C ALA A 71 8.00 -4.38 22.68
N ASN A 72 8.49 -3.82 21.57
CA ASN A 72 8.00 -2.55 21.02
C ASN A 72 6.85 -2.73 20.02
N LEU A 73 6.52 -3.98 19.65
CA LEU A 73 5.41 -4.31 18.76
C LEU A 73 4.18 -4.69 19.60
N PRO A 74 3.12 -3.84 19.64
CA PRO A 74 1.91 -4.09 20.42
C PRO A 74 1.25 -5.45 20.14
N ILE A 75 1.33 -5.92 18.89
CA ILE A 75 0.69 -7.16 18.44
C ILE A 75 1.47 -8.40 18.89
N LEU A 76 2.81 -8.36 18.84
CA LEU A 76 3.65 -9.49 19.24
C LEU A 76 3.70 -9.65 20.77
N SER A 77 3.64 -8.54 21.51
CA SER A 77 3.63 -8.57 22.98
C SER A 77 2.36 -9.23 23.56
N THR A 78 1.23 -9.18 22.84
CA THR A 78 -0.03 -9.79 23.28
C THR A 78 -0.10 -11.31 23.02
N LEU A 79 0.64 -11.81 22.02
CA LEU A 79 0.67 -13.24 21.66
C LEU A 79 1.75 -14.04 22.41
N MET A 80 2.80 -13.38 22.90
CA MET A 80 3.93 -14.06 23.57
C MET A 80 3.70 -14.28 25.07
N GLY A 81 2.81 -15.22 25.37
CA GLY A 81 2.74 -15.86 26.67
C GLY A 81 3.70 -17.04 26.86
N TRP A 82 4.85 -17.15 26.17
CA TRP A 82 5.74 -18.32 26.27
C TRP A 82 7.16 -18.01 26.79
N LYS A 83 7.58 -18.86 27.72
CA LYS A 83 8.71 -18.81 28.66
C LYS A 83 10.15 -18.71 28.10
N HIS A 84 10.37 -18.37 26.84
CA HIS A 84 11.71 -18.39 26.25
C HIS A 84 12.07 -17.10 25.52
N GLY A 85 12.63 -16.14 26.28
CA GLY A 85 13.63 -15.17 25.82
C GLY A 85 13.15 -14.12 24.82
N PHE A 86 13.12 -12.87 25.26
CA PHE A 86 12.94 -11.64 24.48
C PHE A 86 14.03 -11.39 23.41
N GLU A 87 14.72 -12.43 22.92
CA GLU A 87 15.79 -12.38 21.91
C GLU A 87 15.53 -13.32 20.71
N SER A 88 14.42 -14.08 20.72
CA SER A 88 14.11 -15.01 19.63
C SER A 88 13.63 -14.26 18.37
N PRO A 89 14.05 -14.66 17.15
CA PRO A 89 13.46 -14.18 15.90
C PRO A 89 11.94 -14.44 15.88
N PHE A 90 11.20 -13.58 15.18
CA PHE A 90 9.75 -13.71 15.03
C PHE A 90 9.38 -13.73 13.55
N LYS A 91 8.26 -14.39 13.21
CA LYS A 91 7.78 -14.47 11.83
C LYS A 91 6.79 -13.37 11.55
N ALA A 92 7.08 -12.57 10.54
CA ALA A 92 6.21 -11.47 10.12
C ALA A 92 6.55 -10.99 8.71
N GLU A 93 5.58 -10.29 8.12
CA GLU A 93 5.68 -9.67 6.82
C GLU A 93 5.73 -8.15 6.98
N VAL A 94 6.52 -7.49 6.14
CA VAL A 94 6.59 -6.02 6.08
C VAL A 94 6.20 -5.59 4.67
N TYR A 95 5.16 -4.78 4.59
CA TYR A 95 4.69 -4.18 3.35
C TYR A 95 5.04 -2.70 3.36
N PHE A 96 5.73 -2.22 2.33
CA PHE A 96 5.97 -0.81 2.11
C PHE A 96 4.94 -0.24 1.15
N PHE A 97 4.48 0.98 1.41
CA PHE A 97 3.46 1.69 0.63
C PHE A 97 4.01 3.03 0.17
N LYS A 98 3.81 3.35 -1.10
CA LYS A 98 4.07 4.67 -1.65
C LYS A 98 2.94 5.61 -1.21
N THR A 99 3.28 6.58 -0.36
CA THR A 99 2.35 7.59 0.14
C THR A 99 2.47 8.91 -0.61
N THR A 100 3.31 9.00 -1.63
CA THR A 100 3.37 10.16 -2.53
C THR A 100 2.19 10.17 -3.50
N LYS A 101 1.87 11.35 -4.03
CA LYS A 101 0.88 11.49 -5.09
C LYS A 101 1.40 10.89 -6.39
N ILE A 102 0.55 10.10 -7.04
CA ILE A 102 0.75 9.53 -8.37
C ILE A 102 -0.05 10.38 -9.34
N THR A 103 0.66 11.12 -10.18
CA THR A 103 0.11 12.11 -11.10
C THR A 103 -0.02 11.54 -12.52
N ASP A 104 -0.52 12.37 -13.44
CA ASP A 104 -0.56 12.07 -14.89
C ASP A 104 -1.40 10.84 -15.27
N LEU A 105 -2.26 10.37 -14.35
CA LEU A 105 -3.24 9.33 -14.62
C LEU A 105 -4.36 9.91 -15.47
N LYS A 106 -4.74 9.19 -16.52
CA LYS A 106 -5.71 9.66 -17.52
C LYS A 106 -7.01 8.87 -17.47
N TRP A 107 -8.12 9.57 -17.71
CA TRP A 107 -9.44 8.99 -17.89
C TRP A 107 -10.12 9.60 -19.12
N GLY A 108 -11.06 8.86 -19.70
CA GLY A 108 -11.86 9.35 -20.81
C GLY A 108 -12.94 8.36 -21.23
N THR A 109 -14.08 8.89 -21.70
CA THR A 109 -15.24 8.11 -22.12
C THR A 109 -14.87 7.21 -23.29
N ARG A 110 -15.15 5.89 -23.18
CA ARG A 110 -14.86 4.92 -24.25
C ARG A 110 -15.74 5.13 -25.48
N ALA A 111 -16.99 5.53 -25.26
CA ALA A 111 -17.98 5.88 -26.27
C ALA A 111 -18.64 7.22 -25.90
N PRO A 112 -19.25 7.95 -26.86
CA PRO A 112 -20.06 9.12 -26.54
C PRO A 112 -21.22 8.76 -25.61
N VAL A 113 -21.57 9.69 -24.71
CA VAL A 113 -22.77 9.63 -23.87
C VAL A 113 -23.83 10.52 -24.53
N THR A 114 -24.95 9.94 -24.94
CA THR A 114 -26.06 10.69 -25.51
C THR A 114 -26.89 11.32 -24.41
N VAL A 115 -27.06 12.64 -24.48
CA VAL A 115 -27.82 13.45 -23.51
C VAL A 115 -28.92 14.21 -24.25
N GLU A 116 -30.12 14.24 -23.69
CA GLU A 116 -31.22 15.08 -24.18
C GLU A 116 -31.13 16.45 -23.52
N CYS A 117 -31.09 17.52 -24.31
CA CYS A 117 -31.15 18.88 -23.82
C CYS A 117 -32.51 19.49 -24.14
N GLU A 118 -33.24 19.90 -23.11
CA GLU A 118 -34.61 20.41 -23.25
C GLU A 118 -34.64 21.61 -24.20
N GLY A 119 -35.44 21.52 -25.26
CA GLY A 119 -35.57 22.57 -26.28
C GLY A 119 -34.47 22.59 -27.35
N TYR A 120 -33.43 21.75 -27.25
CA TYR A 120 -32.32 21.70 -28.20
C TYR A 120 -32.10 20.33 -28.85
N GLY A 121 -32.62 19.25 -28.28
CA GLY A 121 -32.57 17.89 -28.84
C GLY A 121 -31.43 17.02 -28.27
N MET A 122 -31.08 15.95 -29.00
CA MET A 122 -30.08 14.97 -28.55
C MET A 122 -28.66 15.39 -28.92
N PHE A 123 -27.73 15.30 -27.96
CA PHE A 123 -26.31 15.59 -28.14
C PHE A 123 -25.45 14.40 -27.70
N ASP A 124 -24.43 14.08 -28.50
CA ASP A 124 -23.42 13.08 -28.14
C ASP A 124 -22.21 13.77 -27.50
N LEU A 125 -22.01 13.55 -26.21
CA LEU A 125 -20.94 14.16 -25.43
C LEU A 125 -19.79 13.18 -25.21
N ARG A 126 -18.56 13.71 -25.19
CA ARG A 126 -17.36 12.97 -24.78
C ARG A 126 -16.63 13.77 -23.72
N ALA A 127 -16.11 13.08 -22.72
CA ALA A 127 -15.33 13.69 -21.65
C ALA A 127 -14.00 12.96 -21.49
N ASN A 128 -12.95 13.72 -21.18
CA ASN A 128 -11.65 13.19 -20.81
C ASN A 128 -10.99 14.11 -19.80
N GLY A 129 -9.98 13.60 -19.10
CA GLY A 129 -9.22 14.38 -18.16
C GLY A 129 -8.08 13.60 -17.53
N SER A 130 -7.47 14.21 -16.53
CA SER A 130 -6.47 13.59 -15.68
C SER A 130 -6.94 13.56 -14.23
N TYR A 131 -6.44 12.60 -13.48
CA TYR A 131 -6.64 12.51 -12.05
C TYR A 131 -5.31 12.23 -11.34
N VAL A 132 -5.31 12.42 -10.03
CA VAL A 132 -4.18 12.15 -9.15
C VAL A 132 -4.70 11.23 -8.07
N MET A 133 -3.90 10.23 -7.70
CA MET A 133 -4.23 9.34 -6.58
C MET A 133 -3.10 9.27 -5.57
N GLN A 134 -3.43 8.88 -4.35
CA GLN A 134 -2.48 8.72 -3.26
C GLN A 134 -3.06 7.72 -2.26
N ILE A 135 -2.21 6.87 -1.69
CA ILE A 135 -2.62 6.00 -0.59
C ILE A 135 -2.68 6.84 0.69
N SER A 136 -3.89 7.03 1.23
CA SER A 136 -4.11 7.77 2.48
C SER A 136 -4.05 6.87 3.72
N ASP A 137 -4.46 5.61 3.58
CA ASP A 137 -4.50 4.63 4.67
C ASP A 137 -3.87 3.31 4.19
N PRO A 138 -2.56 3.11 4.46
CA PRO A 138 -1.84 1.89 4.09
C PRO A 138 -2.45 0.62 4.67
N GLN A 139 -2.96 0.67 5.90
CA GLN A 139 -3.53 -0.50 6.57
C GLN A 139 -4.85 -0.92 5.92
N LYS A 140 -5.73 0.03 5.62
CA LYS A 140 -6.98 -0.24 4.90
C LYS A 140 -6.70 -0.72 3.48
N PHE A 141 -5.75 -0.09 2.79
CA PHE A 141 -5.36 -0.47 1.43
C PHE A 141 -4.83 -1.91 1.36
N LEU A 142 -3.99 -2.29 2.31
CA LEU A 142 -3.49 -3.67 2.45
C LEU A 142 -4.64 -4.68 2.56
N LYS A 143 -5.61 -4.38 3.43
CA LYS A 143 -6.73 -5.29 3.71
C LYS A 143 -7.73 -5.39 2.56
N GLU A 144 -8.01 -4.29 1.88
CA GLU A 144 -9.11 -4.22 0.88
C GLU A 144 -8.64 -4.42 -0.56
N LYS A 145 -7.39 -4.09 -0.90
CA LYS A 145 -6.89 -4.12 -2.28
C LYS A 145 -5.71 -5.07 -2.49
N VAL A 146 -4.69 -5.04 -1.63
CA VAL A 146 -3.46 -5.84 -1.83
C VAL A 146 -3.65 -7.31 -1.43
N GLY A 147 -4.33 -7.57 -0.30
CA GLY A 147 -4.48 -8.94 0.21
C GLY A 147 -3.14 -9.58 0.55
N THR A 148 -2.83 -10.71 -0.07
CA THR A 148 -1.55 -11.43 0.09
C THR A 148 -0.61 -11.24 -1.11
N ASP A 149 -0.96 -10.37 -2.06
CA ASP A 149 -0.08 -10.09 -3.19
C ASP A 149 1.19 -9.41 -2.68
N GLY A 150 2.32 -9.89 -3.16
CA GLY A 150 3.64 -9.39 -2.75
C GLY A 150 3.95 -8.03 -3.35
N ASN A 151 3.38 -7.71 -4.51
CA ASN A 151 3.58 -6.44 -5.21
C ASN A 151 2.24 -5.94 -5.73
N PHE A 152 2.01 -4.63 -5.63
CA PHE A 152 0.81 -4.00 -6.17
C PHE A 152 1.20 -2.80 -7.03
N GLU A 153 0.74 -2.78 -8.27
CA GLU A 153 1.09 -1.77 -9.26
C GLU A 153 -0.04 -0.76 -9.52
N VAL A 154 0.32 0.39 -10.08
CA VAL A 154 -0.62 1.47 -10.41
C VAL A 154 -1.72 1.02 -11.36
N ASP A 155 -1.39 0.18 -12.33
CA ASP A 155 -2.30 -0.26 -13.38
C ASP A 155 -3.46 -1.11 -12.81
N GLU A 156 -3.18 -1.95 -11.81
CA GLU A 156 -4.13 -2.82 -11.11
C GLU A 156 -5.30 -2.05 -10.49
N ILE A 157 -5.08 -0.83 -10.00
CA ILE A 157 -6.15 0.03 -9.45
C ILE A 157 -6.63 1.10 -10.43
N SER A 158 -5.81 1.48 -11.40
CA SER A 158 -6.13 2.57 -12.32
C SER A 158 -7.38 2.29 -13.16
N ASN A 159 -7.67 1.03 -13.47
CA ASN A 159 -8.85 0.66 -14.24
C ASN A 159 -10.14 0.81 -13.41
N ASP A 160 -10.15 0.31 -12.18
CA ASP A 160 -11.27 0.46 -11.24
C ASP A 160 -11.62 1.95 -11.06
N LEU A 161 -10.62 2.79 -10.78
CA LEU A 161 -10.80 4.23 -10.61
C LEU A 161 -11.30 4.90 -11.88
N ARG A 162 -10.81 4.48 -13.05
CA ARG A 162 -11.28 5.01 -14.33
C ARG A 162 -12.76 4.69 -14.54
N GLU A 163 -13.19 3.48 -14.25
CA GLU A 163 -14.58 3.07 -14.37
C GLU A 163 -15.49 3.85 -13.42
N GLU A 164 -15.07 4.04 -12.17
CA GLU A 164 -15.80 4.84 -11.18
C GLU A 164 -15.92 6.32 -11.60
N ILE A 165 -14.85 6.92 -12.13
CA ILE A 165 -14.89 8.28 -12.69
C ILE A 165 -15.88 8.33 -13.86
N LEU A 166 -15.87 7.35 -14.75
CA LEU A 166 -16.75 7.32 -15.92
C LEU A 166 -18.23 7.18 -15.57
N MET A 167 -18.57 6.34 -14.57
CA MET A 167 -19.93 6.22 -14.07
C MET A 167 -20.41 7.57 -13.54
N ASN A 168 -19.66 8.15 -12.61
CA ASN A 168 -20.02 9.44 -12.00
C ASN A 168 -20.13 10.58 -13.02
N VAL A 169 -19.22 10.65 -14.01
CA VAL A 169 -19.29 11.66 -15.07
C VAL A 169 -20.50 11.44 -15.97
N SER A 170 -20.81 10.21 -16.33
CA SER A 170 -21.96 9.91 -17.21
C SER A 170 -23.28 10.25 -16.51
N ASP A 171 -23.41 9.91 -15.23
CA ASP A 171 -24.58 10.25 -14.42
C ASP A 171 -24.76 11.77 -14.34
N ARG A 172 -23.68 12.51 -14.05
CA ARG A 172 -23.72 13.98 -14.00
C ARG A 172 -24.05 14.63 -15.32
N LEU A 173 -23.58 14.08 -16.44
CA LEU A 173 -23.93 14.57 -17.77
C LEU A 173 -25.41 14.33 -18.10
N GLY A 174 -25.98 13.20 -17.66
CA GLY A 174 -27.40 12.90 -17.83
C GLY A 174 -28.33 13.76 -16.98
N GLU A 175 -27.86 14.26 -15.84
CA GLU A 175 -28.59 15.18 -14.96
C GLU A 175 -28.56 16.66 -15.44
N MET A 176 -27.82 16.98 -16.50
CA MET A 176 -27.76 18.35 -17.03
C MET A 176 -29.05 18.66 -17.82
N GLU A 177 -30.08 19.11 -17.11
CA GLU A 177 -31.30 19.71 -17.67
C GLU A 177 -31.03 21.08 -18.32
#